data_AF-A0A7S1RZG7-F1
#
_entry.id   AF-A0A7S1RZG7-F1
#
_cell.length_a   1.000
_cell.length_b   1.000
_cell.length_c   1.000
_cell.angle_alpha   90.00
_cell.angle_beta   90.00
_cell.angle_gamma   90.00
#
_symmetry.space_group_name_H-M   'P 1'
#
loop_
_entity.id
_entity.type
_entity.pdbx_description
1 polymer ?
#
loop_
_entity_poly.entity_id
_entity_poly.type
_entity_poly.pdbx_seq_one_letter_code
_entity_poly.pdbx_strand_id
1 'polypeptide(L)'
;CKPCMGGVNCSSCDTPEGQEDEGRPEGLPCRDCRAEYGVVDGGCQSCSIQRCERCAGADECAACEPGYTRVNRSFGKQECLKCAANCTSCSVAGPGKCDDSQCSQGFTASDFGLTKCMSCSLHCLSCNVS
;
A
#
# COMPACT_ATOMS: atom_id res chain seq x y z
N CYS A 1 -11.59 29.07 -8.24
CA CYS A 1 -10.71 27.93 -7.90
C CYS A 1 -10.37 27.18 -9.18
N LYS A 2 -9.10 26.86 -9.44
CA LYS A 2 -8.73 26.00 -10.57
C LYS A 2 -9.03 24.53 -10.15
N PRO A 3 -9.69 23.71 -11.00
CA PRO A 3 -9.89 22.30 -10.70
C PRO A 3 -8.54 21.56 -10.75
N CYS A 4 -8.47 20.41 -10.08
CA CYS A 4 -7.29 19.57 -10.10
C CYS A 4 -7.35 18.59 -11.28
N MET A 5 -6.22 18.32 -11.92
CA MET A 5 -6.16 17.47 -13.11
C MET A 5 -6.57 16.02 -12.82
N GLY A 6 -6.42 15.53 -11.58
CA GLY A 6 -6.89 14.21 -11.17
C GLY A 6 -8.39 14.09 -10.87
N GLY A 7 -9.17 15.16 -11.07
CA GLY A 7 -10.63 15.16 -10.90
C GLY A 7 -11.07 14.67 -9.52
N VAL A 8 -12.12 13.84 -9.47
CA VAL A 8 -12.66 13.28 -8.22
C VAL A 8 -11.71 12.29 -7.54
N ASN A 9 -10.71 11.76 -8.26
CA ASN A 9 -9.73 10.83 -7.73
C ASN A 9 -8.54 11.55 -7.08
N CYS A 10 -8.46 12.87 -7.22
CA CYS A 10 -7.49 13.69 -6.54
C CYS A 10 -7.99 14.08 -5.15
N SER A 11 -7.23 13.72 -4.13
CA SER A 11 -7.48 14.05 -2.73
C SER A 11 -6.90 15.43 -2.37
N SER A 12 -5.74 15.78 -2.94
CA SER A 12 -5.08 17.06 -2.70
C SER A 12 -4.24 17.47 -3.91
N CYS A 13 -4.09 18.78 -4.12
CA CYS A 13 -3.49 19.33 -5.33
C CYS A 13 -2.45 20.36 -4.94
N ASP A 14 -1.36 20.41 -5.71
CA ASP A 14 -0.34 21.42 -5.48
C ASP A 14 -0.82 22.77 -5.98
N THR A 15 -0.88 23.74 -5.07
CA THR A 15 -0.99 25.16 -5.43
C THR A 15 0.44 25.66 -5.63
N PRO A 16 0.83 26.09 -6.84
CA PRO A 16 2.15 26.67 -7.02
C PRO A 16 2.26 27.93 -6.15
N GLU A 17 3.12 27.89 -5.13
CA GLU A 17 3.52 29.10 -4.41
C GLU A 17 4.36 29.95 -5.36
N GLY A 18 3.77 31.05 -5.88
CA GLY A 18 4.53 32.14 -6.49
C GLY A 18 4.97 32.00 -7.94
N GLN A 19 4.33 31.18 -8.79
CA GLN A 19 4.64 31.13 -10.22
C GLN A 19 3.63 31.89 -11.08
N GLU A 20 4.15 32.92 -11.77
CA GLU A 20 3.43 33.74 -12.74
C GLU A 20 2.99 32.89 -13.95
N ASP A 21 1.74 33.10 -14.32
CA ASP A 21 0.92 32.32 -15.25
C ASP A 21 1.41 32.56 -16.70
N GLU A 22 2.36 31.76 -17.18
CA GLU A 22 2.73 31.74 -18.61
C GLU A 22 2.57 30.31 -19.17
N GLY A 23 1.47 30.07 -19.91
CA GLY A 23 1.23 28.83 -20.66
C GLY A 23 0.59 27.69 -19.85
N ARG A 24 -0.64 27.91 -19.39
CA ARG A 24 -1.30 27.10 -18.35
C ARG A 24 -1.84 25.73 -18.84
N PRO A 25 -1.54 24.60 -18.17
CA PRO A 25 -2.31 23.35 -18.30
C PRO A 25 -3.70 23.47 -17.63
N GLU A 26 -4.70 22.76 -18.13
CA GLU A 26 -6.14 22.91 -17.77
C GLU A 26 -6.53 22.59 -16.31
N GLY A 27 -5.59 22.43 -15.38
CA GLY A 27 -5.84 22.20 -13.96
C GLY A 27 -4.58 22.28 -13.09
N LEU A 28 -4.76 22.24 -11.76
CA LEU A 28 -3.65 22.09 -10.82
C LEU A 28 -3.17 20.63 -10.79
N PRO A 29 -1.85 20.37 -10.76
CA PRO A 29 -1.36 19.00 -10.62
C PRO A 29 -1.83 18.40 -9.30
N CYS A 30 -2.25 17.14 -9.37
CA CYS A 30 -2.61 16.38 -8.20
C CYS A 30 -1.36 15.97 -7.43
N ARG A 31 -1.38 16.18 -6.12
CA ARG A 31 -0.31 15.78 -5.20
C ARG A 31 -0.61 14.44 -4.54
N ASP A 32 -1.86 14.27 -4.11
CA ASP A 32 -2.32 13.06 -3.42
C ASP A 32 -3.56 12.52 -4.12
N CYS A 33 -3.53 11.25 -4.54
CA CYS A 33 -4.68 10.56 -5.09
C CYS A 33 -5.44 9.77 -4.00
N ARG A 34 -6.67 9.35 -4.32
CA ARG A 34 -7.41 8.38 -3.51
C ARG A 34 -6.74 7.01 -3.55
N ALA A 35 -7.13 6.13 -2.62
CA ALA A 35 -6.71 4.73 -2.65
C ALA A 35 -7.01 4.11 -4.03
N GLU A 36 -6.13 3.21 -4.47
CA GLU A 36 -6.13 2.55 -5.79
C GLU A 36 -5.71 3.45 -6.97
N TYR A 37 -5.29 4.69 -6.70
CA TYR A 37 -4.77 5.62 -7.71
C TYR A 37 -3.36 6.13 -7.34
N GLY A 38 -2.57 6.45 -8.36
CA GLY A 38 -1.25 7.07 -8.25
C GLY A 38 -1.15 8.32 -9.11
N VAL A 39 -0.22 9.22 -8.73
CA VAL A 39 0.01 10.46 -9.48
C VAL A 39 0.83 10.14 -10.73
N VAL A 40 0.26 10.40 -11.92
CA VAL A 40 0.91 10.22 -13.22
C VAL A 40 0.67 11.48 -14.03
N ASP A 41 1.76 12.15 -14.45
CA ASP A 41 1.73 13.41 -15.20
C ASP A 41 0.83 14.50 -14.58
N GLY A 42 0.79 14.57 -13.24
CA GLY A 42 -0.05 15.51 -12.49
C GLY A 42 -1.54 15.12 -12.42
N GLY A 43 -1.95 14.01 -13.02
CA GLY A 43 -3.28 13.41 -12.87
C GLY A 43 -3.28 12.20 -11.93
N CYS A 44 -4.46 11.67 -11.62
CA CYS A 44 -4.61 10.42 -10.88
C CYS A 44 -5.00 9.29 -11.83
N GLN A 45 -4.15 8.28 -11.94
CA GLN A 45 -4.40 7.09 -12.74
C GLN A 45 -4.53 5.86 -11.83
N SER A 46 -5.42 4.93 -12.20
CA SER A 46 -5.61 3.69 -11.45
C SER A 46 -4.35 2.85 -11.46
N CYS A 47 -4.02 2.23 -10.33
CA CYS A 47 -2.89 1.32 -10.22
C CYS A 47 -3.14 0.06 -11.08
N SER A 48 -2.15 -0.34 -11.89
CA SER A 48 -2.20 -1.58 -12.67
C SER A 48 -1.94 -2.83 -11.80
N ILE A 49 -1.35 -2.62 -10.61
CA ILE A 49 -0.97 -3.70 -9.70
C ILE A 49 -2.16 -4.07 -8.82
N GLN A 50 -2.58 -5.33 -8.93
CA GLN A 50 -3.61 -5.91 -8.07
C GLN A 50 -3.22 -5.82 -6.60
N ARG A 51 -4.18 -5.48 -5.73
CA ARG A 51 -3.99 -5.36 -4.27
C ARG A 51 -3.01 -4.26 -3.87
N CYS A 52 -2.79 -3.28 -4.74
CA CYS A 52 -2.03 -2.08 -4.44
C CYS A 52 -2.98 -0.99 -3.94
N GLU A 53 -2.84 -0.61 -2.67
CA GLU A 53 -3.64 0.44 -2.06
C GLU A 53 -3.20 1.83 -2.54
N ARG A 54 -1.90 2.03 -2.77
CA ARG A 54 -1.34 3.26 -3.33
C ARG A 54 -0.17 2.96 -4.25
N CYS A 55 -0.16 3.55 -5.43
CA CYS A 55 0.94 3.42 -6.38
C CYS A 55 1.68 4.75 -6.59
N ALA A 56 3.00 4.66 -6.81
CA ALA A 56 3.86 5.79 -7.17
C ALA A 56 3.81 6.06 -8.70
N GLY A 57 3.39 5.07 -9.47
CA GLY A 57 3.08 5.14 -10.89
C GLY A 57 2.22 3.93 -11.28
N ALA A 58 1.67 3.87 -12.49
CA ALA A 58 0.74 2.80 -12.88
C ALA A 58 1.28 1.38 -12.58
N ASP A 59 2.58 1.16 -12.78
CA ASP A 59 3.26 -0.12 -12.58
C ASP A 59 4.21 -0.16 -11.37
N GLU A 60 4.10 0.81 -10.45
CA GLU A 60 4.91 0.86 -9.22
C GLU A 60 4.02 1.02 -7.98
N CYS A 61 3.97 -0.02 -7.14
CA CYS A 61 3.20 0.00 -5.92
C CYS A 61 4.00 0.64 -4.78
N ALA A 62 3.45 1.71 -4.21
CA ALA A 62 3.99 2.37 -3.03
C ALA A 62 3.56 1.64 -1.74
N ALA A 63 2.32 1.18 -1.68
CA ALA A 63 1.76 0.43 -0.54
C ALA A 63 0.74 -0.61 -1.00
N CYS A 64 0.91 -1.85 -0.54
CA CYS A 64 -0.06 -2.93 -0.74
C CYS A 64 -1.17 -2.88 0.31
N GLU A 65 -2.31 -3.50 0.01
CA GLU A 65 -3.39 -3.72 0.98
C GLU A 65 -2.87 -4.42 2.26
N PRO A 66 -3.49 -4.19 3.44
CA PRO A 66 -3.16 -4.91 4.67
C PRO A 66 -3.16 -6.44 4.48
N GLY A 67 -2.11 -7.10 4.99
CA GLY A 67 -1.91 -8.54 4.79
C GLY A 67 -1.33 -8.91 3.42
N TYR A 68 -0.86 -7.93 2.64
CA TYR A 68 -0.04 -8.13 1.43
C TYR A 68 1.30 -7.40 1.55
N THR A 69 2.31 -7.91 0.86
CA THR A 69 3.64 -7.31 0.79
C THR A 69 4.08 -7.13 -0.64
N ARG A 70 4.86 -6.08 -0.89
CA ARG A 70 5.40 -5.76 -2.21
C ARG A 70 6.54 -6.70 -2.54
N VAL A 71 6.46 -7.34 -3.69
CA VAL A 71 7.56 -8.13 -4.26
C VAL A 71 7.94 -7.59 -5.63
N ASN A 72 9.23 -7.63 -5.92
CA ASN A 72 9.75 -7.36 -7.26
C ASN A 72 9.88 -8.69 -7.99
N ARG A 73 9.20 -8.83 -9.13
CA ARG A 73 9.35 -9.96 -10.04
C ARG A 73 10.45 -9.68 -11.05
N SER A 74 10.81 -10.70 -11.82
CA SER A 74 11.65 -10.56 -13.00
C SER A 74 11.05 -9.53 -13.97
N PHE A 75 11.91 -8.83 -14.71
CA PHE A 75 11.54 -7.78 -15.66
C PHE A 75 10.95 -6.50 -15.05
N GLY A 76 11.23 -6.22 -13.77
CA GLY A 76 10.88 -4.94 -13.13
C GLY A 76 9.40 -4.79 -12.76
N LYS A 77 8.60 -5.85 -12.90
CA LYS A 77 7.19 -5.83 -12.52
C LYS A 77 7.03 -5.99 -11.01
N GLN A 78 6.16 -5.17 -10.41
CA GLN A 78 5.82 -5.28 -9.00
C GLN A 78 4.49 -6.02 -8.81
N GLU A 79 4.41 -6.80 -7.73
CA GLU A 79 3.20 -7.51 -7.31
C GLU A 79 3.02 -7.36 -5.80
N CYS A 80 1.76 -7.30 -5.36
CA CYS A 80 1.41 -7.42 -3.96
C CYS A 80 1.03 -8.88 -3.67
N LEU A 81 1.86 -9.59 -2.92
CA LEU A 81 1.64 -10.98 -2.56
C LEU A 81 1.16 -11.11 -1.12
N LYS A 82 0.27 -12.07 -0.89
CA LYS A 82 -0.36 -12.27 0.41
C LYS A 82 0.65 -12.74 1.46
N CYS A 83 0.51 -12.21 2.66
CA CYS A 83 1.17 -12.68 3.87
C CYS A 83 0.61 -14.03 4.34
N ALA A 84 1.23 -14.61 5.36
CA ALA A 84 0.67 -15.74 6.08
C ALA A 84 -0.76 -15.42 6.56
N ALA A 85 -1.59 -16.45 6.76
CA ALA A 85 -2.93 -16.26 7.31
C ALA A 85 -2.86 -15.56 8.68
N ASN A 86 -3.80 -14.66 8.93
CA ASN A 86 -3.90 -13.87 10.17
C ASN A 86 -2.68 -12.99 10.44
N CYS A 87 -2.02 -12.54 9.38
CA CYS A 87 -0.91 -11.61 9.44
C CYS A 87 -1.31 -10.26 8.81
N THR A 88 -0.96 -9.16 9.48
CA THR A 88 -1.24 -7.81 9.00
C THR A 88 -0.11 -7.25 8.15
N SER A 89 1.14 -7.71 8.34
CA SER A 89 2.31 -7.29 7.57
C SER A 89 3.35 -8.40 7.45
N CYS A 90 3.93 -8.53 6.26
CA CYS A 90 5.03 -9.45 5.95
C CYS A 90 6.08 -8.75 5.07
N SER A 91 6.33 -7.48 5.37
CA SER A 91 7.27 -6.63 4.65
C SER A 91 8.74 -7.05 4.86
N VAL A 92 9.04 -7.63 6.02
CA VAL A 92 10.39 -8.09 6.41
C VAL A 92 10.54 -9.58 6.14
N ALA A 93 9.58 -10.39 6.59
CA ALA A 93 9.60 -11.84 6.45
C ALA A 93 9.35 -12.30 5.00
N GLY A 94 8.64 -11.49 4.22
CA GLY A 94 8.29 -11.76 2.83
C GLY A 94 6.97 -12.53 2.66
N PRO A 95 6.57 -12.79 1.40
CA PRO A 95 5.28 -13.37 1.08
C PRO A 95 5.09 -14.76 1.69
N GLY A 96 3.85 -15.06 2.12
CA GLY A 96 3.49 -16.33 2.77
C GLY A 96 4.00 -16.50 4.20
N LYS A 97 4.68 -15.48 4.75
CA LYS A 97 5.17 -15.41 6.13
C LYS A 97 4.56 -14.21 6.85
N CYS A 98 4.92 -14.00 8.10
CA CYS A 98 4.52 -12.88 8.92
C CYS A 98 5.73 -12.24 9.59
N ASP A 99 5.74 -10.91 9.62
CA ASP A 99 6.71 -10.17 10.42
C ASP A 99 6.47 -10.45 11.90
N ASP A 100 7.53 -10.36 12.70
CA ASP A 100 7.40 -10.57 14.14
C ASP A 100 6.39 -9.58 14.74
N SER A 101 5.54 -10.08 15.65
CA SER A 101 4.46 -9.30 16.28
C SER A 101 3.38 -8.72 15.33
N GLN A 102 3.37 -9.05 14.03
CA GLN A 102 2.37 -8.58 13.06
C GLN A 102 1.18 -9.53 12.88
N CYS A 103 0.92 -10.38 13.87
CA CYS A 103 -0.26 -11.22 13.88
C CYS A 103 -1.53 -10.40 14.21
N SER A 104 -2.64 -10.76 13.59
CA SER A 104 -3.95 -10.20 13.92
C SER A 104 -4.33 -10.54 15.37
N GLN A 105 -5.23 -9.76 15.95
CA GLN A 105 -5.72 -9.99 17.31
C GLN A 105 -6.25 -11.41 17.48
N GLY A 106 -5.88 -12.07 18.58
CA GLY A 106 -6.18 -13.48 18.83
C GLY A 106 -5.24 -14.46 18.13
N PHE A 107 -4.12 -14.00 17.57
CA PHE A 107 -3.08 -14.84 16.99
C PHE A 107 -1.69 -14.47 17.51
N THR A 108 -0.78 -15.44 17.54
CA THR A 108 0.62 -15.27 17.94
C THR A 108 1.57 -15.94 16.96
N ALA A 109 2.80 -15.42 16.87
CA ALA A 109 3.82 -15.96 15.98
C ALA A 109 4.29 -17.34 16.48
N SER A 110 4.47 -18.29 15.57
CA SER A 110 5.05 -19.59 15.90
C SER A 110 6.58 -19.51 15.88
N ASP A 111 7.22 -19.82 17.02
CA ASP A 111 8.68 -19.81 17.21
C ASP A 111 9.44 -20.86 16.38
N PHE A 112 8.72 -21.81 15.76
CA PHE A 112 9.32 -22.91 14.98
C PHE A 112 9.84 -22.50 13.59
N GLY A 113 10.28 -21.25 13.42
CA GLY A 113 10.88 -20.75 12.17
C GLY A 113 9.90 -20.63 10.99
N LEU A 114 8.60 -20.87 11.22
CA LEU A 114 7.59 -20.85 10.16
C LEU A 114 6.97 -19.46 9.94
N THR A 115 7.22 -18.47 10.81
CA THR A 115 6.67 -17.10 10.70
C THR A 115 5.19 -17.11 10.30
N LYS A 116 4.40 -17.98 10.96
CA LYS A 116 2.95 -18.10 10.80
C LYS A 116 2.26 -17.69 12.08
N CYS A 117 1.09 -17.09 11.94
CA CYS A 117 0.23 -16.71 13.05
C CYS A 117 -0.71 -17.86 13.41
N MET A 118 -0.56 -18.39 14.62
CA MET A 118 -1.40 -19.44 15.18
C MET A 118 -2.43 -18.85 16.12
N SER A 119 -3.64 -19.41 16.15
CA SER A 119 -4.72 -18.93 17.01
C SER A 119 -4.36 -19.11 18.48
N CYS A 120 -4.65 -18.09 19.27
CA CYS A 120 -4.69 -18.15 20.71
C CYS A 120 -5.75 -19.12 21.23
N SER A 121 -5.58 -19.58 22.48
CA SER A 121 -6.65 -20.25 23.23
C SER A 121 -7.89 -19.36 23.31
N LEU A 122 -9.07 -20.00 23.41
CA LEU A 122 -10.35 -19.30 23.52
C LEU A 122 -10.29 -18.27 24.65
N HIS A 123 -10.71 -17.03 24.38
CA HIS A 123 -10.66 -15.84 25.26
C HIS A 123 -9.32 -15.12 25.43
N CYS A 124 -8.26 -15.49 24.71
CA CYS A 124 -7.02 -14.72 24.69
C CYS A 124 -6.97 -13.75 23.48
N LEU A 125 -6.74 -12.47 23.75
CA LEU A 125 -6.53 -11.43 22.74
C LEU A 125 -5.08 -11.40 22.21
N SER A 126 -4.15 -11.87 23.05
CA SER A 126 -2.73 -12.07 22.74
C SER A 126 -2.22 -13.23 23.58
N CYS A 127 -1.30 -14.01 23.03
CA CYS A 127 -0.65 -15.14 23.69
C CYS A 127 0.83 -15.10 23.40
N ASN A 128 1.66 -15.47 24.38
CA ASN A 128 3.08 -15.66 24.15
C ASN A 128 3.35 -17.16 24.09
N VAL A 129 4.04 -17.63 23.05
CA VAL A 129 4.60 -18.98 23.02
C VAL A 129 5.96 -18.89 23.69
N SER A 130 6.06 -19.40 24.91
CA SER A 130 7.31 -19.53 25.68
C SER A 130 7.80 -20.97 25.69
#